data_AF-A0A7V4XSI7-F1
#
_entry.id   AF-A0A7V4XSI7-F1
#
_cell.length_a   1.000
_cell.length_b   1.000
_cell.length_c   1.000
_cell.angle_alpha   90.00
_cell.angle_beta   90.00
_cell.angle_gamma   90.00
#
_symmetry.space_group_name_H-M   'P 1'
#
loop_
_entity.id
_entity.type
_entity.pdbx_description
1 polymer ?
#
loop_
_entity_poly.entity_id
_entity_poly.type
_entity_poly.pdbx_seq_one_letter_code
_entity_poly.pdbx_strand_id
1 'polypeptide(L)' 'MRSDLVYSAGRSIENRFLLVTVASRVIRSLHIDSTRTQETATQALTDISRGYFAPAALPEPAPQPCIEVLTITPAA' A
#
# COMPACT_ATOMS: atom_id res chain seq x y z
N MET A 1 14.70 -3.32 14.62
CA MET A 1 14.09 -2.28 13.76
C MET A 1 14.26 -0.93 14.43
N ARG A 2 14.67 0.10 13.69
CA ARG A 2 14.80 1.47 14.23
C ARG A 2 13.43 2.15 14.14
N SER A 3 12.85 2.52 15.29
CA SER A 3 11.53 3.16 15.40
C SER A 3 11.42 4.46 14.61
N ASP A 4 12.52 5.21 14.52
CA ASP A 4 12.57 6.50 13.82
C ASP A 4 12.32 6.37 12.31
N LEU A 5 12.73 5.25 11.71
CA LEU A 5 12.48 4.99 10.29
C LEU A 5 11.01 4.69 10.01
N VAL A 6 10.33 4.02 10.94
CA VAL A 6 8.89 3.79 10.82
C VAL A 6 8.13 5.10 10.98
N TYR A 7 8.53 5.93 11.95
CA TYR A 7 7.93 7.24 12.17
C TYR A 7 8.11 8.17 10.96
N SER A 8 9.33 8.27 10.43
CA SER A 8 9.63 9.10 9.25
C SER A 8 8.93 8.60 7.98
N ALA A 9 8.91 7.29 7.74
CA ALA A 9 8.15 6.71 6.62
C ALA A 9 6.63 6.93 6.79
N GLY A 10 6.12 6.84 8.01
CA GLY A 10 4.71 7.12 8.34
C GLY A 10 4.29 8.56 8.11
N ARG A 11 5.23 9.52 8.12
CA ARG A 11 4.95 10.89 7.68
C ARG A 11 4.78 11.03 6.16
N SER A 12 5.36 10.12 5.37
CA SER A 12 5.18 10.11 3.91
C SER A 12 3.92 9.34 3.49
N ILE A 13 3.55 8.30 4.24
CA ILE A 13 2.34 7.51 4.01
C ILE A 13 1.58 7.43 5.34
N GLU A 14 0.62 8.35 5.52
CA GLU A 14 -0.12 8.50 6.78
C GLU A 14 -0.92 7.24 7.15
N ASN A 15 -1.49 6.55 6.15
CA ASN A 15 -2.20 5.30 6.39
C ASN A 15 -1.20 4.17 6.69
N ARG A 16 -1.12 3.77 7.97
CA ARG A 16 -0.23 2.70 8.45
C ARG A 16 -0.42 1.35 7.75
N PHE A 17 -1.64 0.99 7.34
CA PHE A 17 -1.88 -0.26 6.62
C PHE A 17 -1.33 -0.18 5.19
N LEU A 18 -1.50 0.98 4.56
CA LEU A 18 -0.92 1.26 3.26
C LEU A 18 0.60 1.29 3.33
N LEU A 19 1.18 1.91 4.36
CA LEU A 19 2.63 1.90 4.61
C LEU A 19 3.17 0.47 4.71
N VAL A 20 2.54 -0.40 5.50
CA VAL A 20 2.93 -1.81 5.62
C VAL A 20 2.87 -2.52 4.28
N THR A 21 1.82 -2.27 3.49
CA THR A 21 1.64 -2.87 2.17
C THR A 21 2.73 -2.45 1.19
N VAL A 22 3.03 -1.14 1.13
CA VAL A 22 4.08 -0.58 0.28
C VAL A 22 5.45 -1.10 0.72
N ALA A 23 5.78 -1.01 2.01
CA ALA A 23 7.04 -1.50 2.55
C ALA A 23 7.25 -2.99 2.26
N SER A 24 6.22 -3.82 2.43
CA SER A 24 6.30 -5.26 2.14
C SER A 24 6.59 -5.54 0.66
N ARG A 25 5.95 -4.79 -0.25
CA ARG A 25 6.21 -4.89 -1.69
C ARG A 25 7.63 -4.46 -2.05
N VAL A 26 8.08 -3.32 -1.52
CA VAL A 26 9.42 -2.80 -1.76
C VAL A 26 10.48 -3.77 -1.26
N ILE A 27 10.35 -4.25 -0.02
CA ILE A 27 11.26 -5.24 0.56
C ILE A 27 11.31 -6.49 -0.31
N ARG A 28 10.15 -7.03 -0.70
CA ARG A 28 10.09 -8.22 -1.58
C ARG A 28 10.76 -7.98 -2.94
N SER A 29 10.69 -6.77 -3.48
CA SER A 29 11.30 -6.44 -4.77
C SER A 29 12.82 -6.20 -4.68
N LEU A 30 13.31 -5.68 -3.55
CA LEU A 30 14.72 -5.31 -3.38
C LEU A 30 15.55 -6.38 -2.68
N HIS A 31 14.91 -7.34 -2.01
CA HIS A 31 15.62 -8.35 -1.23
C HIS A 31 16.33 -9.36 -2.14
N ILE A 32 17.59 -9.64 -1.81
CA ILE A 32 18.40 -10.72 -2.39
C ILE A 32 18.85 -11.66 -1.27
N ASP A 33 18.96 -12.96 -1.56
CA ASP A 33 19.19 -14.00 -0.54
C ASP A 33 20.49 -13.81 0.28
N SER A 34 21.48 -13.11 -0.29
CA SER A 34 22.75 -12.80 0.37
C SER A 34 22.68 -11.61 1.35
N THR A 35 21.59 -10.83 1.34
CA THR A 35 21.40 -9.69 2.24
C THR A 35 20.52 -10.05 3.41
N ARG A 36 20.79 -9.48 4.60
CA ARG A 36 19.88 -9.66 5.72
C ARG A 36 18.59 -8.89 5.45
N THR A 37 17.42 -9.51 5.65
CA THR A 37 16.12 -8.86 5.45
C THR A 37 15.99 -7.55 6.23
N GLN A 38 16.65 -7.44 7.38
CA GLN A 38 16.71 -6.20 8.16
C GLN A 38 17.35 -5.03 7.40
N GLU A 39 18.40 -5.27 6.63
CA GLU A 39 19.09 -4.23 5.85
C GLU A 39 18.18 -3.74 4.73
N THR A 40 17.55 -4.67 4.00
CA THR A 40 16.56 -4.35 2.96
C THR A 40 15.37 -3.58 3.54
N ALA A 41 14.86 -3.97 4.71
CA ALA A 41 13.76 -3.27 5.38
C ALA A 41 14.14 -1.85 5.83
N THR A 42 15.37 -1.67 6.30
CA THR A 42 15.91 -0.36 6.68
C THR A 42 16.02 0.55 5.47
N GLN A 43 16.52 0.03 4.35
CA GLN A 43 16.62 0.75 3.09
C GLN A 43 15.23 1.12 2.55
N ALA A 44 14.30 0.17 2.51
CA ALA A 44 12.93 0.41 2.05
C ALA A 44 12.22 1.53 2.83
N LEU A 45 12.30 1.53 4.17
CA LEU A 45 11.72 2.58 4.99
C LEU A 45 12.40 3.94 4.76
N THR A 46 13.72 3.94 4.58
CA THR A 46 14.46 5.16 4.24
C THR A 46 13.99 5.73 2.91
N ASP A 47 13.83 4.88 1.90
CA ASP A 47 13.42 5.32 0.56
C ASP A 47 11.96 5.79 0.52
N ILE A 48 11.07 5.13 1.28
CA ILE A 48 9.69 5.60 1.48
C ILE A 48 9.69 6.98 2.16
N SER A 49 10.50 7.17 3.21
CA SER A 49 10.57 8.48 3.90
C SER A 49 11.08 9.62 3.00
N ARG A 50 11.84 9.29 1.95
CA ARG A 50 12.33 10.23 0.93
C ARG A 50 11.35 10.45 -0.22
N GLY A 51 10.24 9.70 -0.26
CA GLY A 51 9.23 9.81 -1.31
C GLY A 51 9.54 9.03 -2.59
N TYR A 52 10.55 8.14 -2.60
CA TYR A 52 10.85 7.31 -3.78
C TYR A 52 9.76 6.27 -4.07
N PHE A 53 9.03 5.87 -3.03
CA PHE A 53 7.92 4.92 -3.15
C PHE A 53 6.65 5.58 -2.62
N ALA A 54 5.81 6.03 -3.55
CA ALA A 54 4.47 6.54 -3.26
C ALA A 54 3.43 5.45 -3.54
N PRO A 55 2.29 5.45 -2.82
CA PRO A 55 1.13 4.69 -3.25
C PRO A 55 0.77 5.08 -4.68
N ALA A 56 0.59 4.09 -5.57
CA ALA A 56 0.06 4.37 -6.89
C ALA A 56 -1.31 5.06 -6.76
N ALA A 57 -1.59 6.02 -7.62
CA ALA A 57 -2.93 6.57 -7.74
C ALA A 57 -3.90 5.41 -7.98
N LEU A 58 -4.98 5.37 -7.19
CA LEU A 58 -6.05 4.42 -7.44
C LEU A 58 -6.59 4.71 -8.85
N PRO A 59 -6.74 3.68 -9.71
CA PRO A 59 -7.42 3.88 -10.98
C PRO A 59 -8.82 4.42 -10.71
N GLU A 60 -9.28 5.33 -11.55
CA GLU A 60 -10.65 5.85 -11.45
C GLU A 60 -11.63 4.66 -11.43
N PRO A 61 -12.56 4.61 -10.47
CA PRO A 61 -13.52 3.51 -10.42
C PRO A 61 -14.28 3.47 -11.74
N ALA A 62 -14.28 2.31 -12.39
CA ALA A 62 -15.07 2.10 -13.58
C ALA A 62 -16.55 2.43 -13.27
N PRO A 63 -17.29 3.04 -14.22
CA PRO A 63 -18.71 3.29 -14.02
C PRO A 63 -19.40 1.98 -13.64
N GLN A 64 -20.10 2.01 -12.50
CA GLN A 64 -20.85 0.85 -12.04
C GLN A 64 -21.89 0.48 -13.10
N PRO A 65 -22.05 -0.80 -13.45
CA PRO A 65 -23.14 -1.21 -14.33
C PRO A 65 -24.46 -0.80 -13.68
N CYS A 66 -25.38 -0.23 -14.47
CA CYS A 66 -26.71 0.13 -14.00
C CYS A 66 -27.37 -1.11 -13.39
N ILE A 67 -27.65 -1.07 -12.09
CA ILE A 67 -28.41 -2.11 -11.41
C ILE A 67 -29.86 -1.94 -11.88
N GLU A 68 -30.38 -2.89 -12.65
CA GLU A 68 -31.82 -2.95 -12.94
C GLU A 68 -32.59 -3.09 -11.63
N VAL A 69 -33.53 -2.19 -11.41
CA VAL A 69 -34.42 -2.22 -10.24
C VAL A 69 -35.28 -3.47 -10.37
N LEU A 70 -35.13 -4.41 -9.43
CA LEU A 70 -36.02 -5.56 -9.28
C LEU A 70 -37.44 -5.05 -9.02
N THR A 71 -38.28 -4.99 -10.05
CA THR A 71 -39.71 -4.75 -9.90
C THR A 71 -40.34 -6.00 -9.30
N ILE A 72 -40.52 -5.98 -7.98
CA ILE A 72 -41.27 -7.01 -7.27
C ILE A 72 -42.76 -6.76 -7.55
N THR A 73 -43.34 -7.51 -8.47
CA THR A 73 -44.80 -7.47 -8.69
C THR A 73 -45.46 -8.30 -7.59
N PRO A 74 -46.38 -7.74 -6.77
CA PRO A 74 -47.09 -8.52 -5.77
C PRO A 74 -48.01 -9.54 -6.45
N ALA A 75 -48.07 -10.76 -5.90
CA ALA A 75 -48.97 -11.81 -6.36
C ALA A 75 -50.43 -11.43 -6.05
N ALA A 76 -51.31 -11.65 -7.03
CA ALA A 76 -52.75 -11.40 -6.94
C ALA A 76 -53.49 -12.40 -6.05
#